data_AF-A0A2S3WB87-F1
#
_entry.id   AF-A0A2S3WB87-F1
#
_cell.length_a   1.000
_cell.length_b   1.000
_cell.length_c   1.000
_cell.angle_alpha   90.00
_cell.angle_beta   90.00
_cell.angle_gamma   90.00
#
_symmetry.space_group_name_H-M   'P 1'
#
loop_
_entity.id
_entity.type
_entity.pdbx_description
1 polymer ?
#
loop_
_entity_poly.entity_id
_entity_poly.type
_entity_poly.pdbx_seq_one_letter_code
_entity_poly.pdbx_strand_id
1 'polypeptide(L)'
;MNHEPQTLGHPFAITGNHDVLEAAAGVPIHESLDAATDRLEAVIAALRELMQEPSVTQLATLTYYAAESALALVYASHAGVDPAQGGAA
;
A
#
# COMPACT_ATOMS: atom_id res chain seq x y z
N MET A 1 27.90 15.20 -16.49
CA MET A 1 26.82 15.38 -15.49
C MET A 1 25.92 14.17 -15.62
N ASN A 2 26.01 13.22 -14.69
CA ASN A 2 25.17 12.03 -14.70
C ASN A 2 23.81 12.41 -14.10
N HIS A 3 22.75 12.30 -14.89
CA HIS A 3 21.38 12.36 -14.39
C HIS A 3 21.01 10.97 -13.87
N GLU A 4 21.34 10.69 -12.61
CA GLU A 4 20.70 9.59 -11.92
C GLU A 4 19.19 9.88 -11.84
N PRO A 5 18.31 8.92 -12.17
CA PRO A 5 16.88 9.09 -11.98
C PRO A 5 16.60 9.30 -10.49
N GLN A 6 16.27 10.53 -10.10
CA GLN A 6 15.80 10.80 -8.75
C GLN A 6 14.37 10.29 -8.63
N THR A 7 14.18 9.20 -7.89
CA THR A 7 12.85 8.83 -7.40
C THR A 7 12.40 9.93 -6.45
N LEU A 8 11.44 10.75 -6.87
CA LEU A 8 10.78 11.70 -5.98
C LEU A 8 10.11 10.89 -4.87
N GLY A 9 10.66 10.96 -3.66
CA GLY A 9 10.02 10.39 -2.48
C GLY A 9 8.61 10.95 -2.38
N HIS A 10 7.61 10.08 -2.39
CA HIS A 10 6.24 10.49 -2.13
C HIS A 10 6.19 10.98 -0.67
N PRO A 11 5.42 12.03 -0.32
CA PRO A 11 5.40 12.60 1.05
C PRO A 11 4.97 11.63 2.17
N PHE A 12 4.68 10.38 1.82
CA PHE A 12 4.12 9.32 2.65
C PHE A 12 4.90 7.99 2.50
N ALA A 13 6.01 7.98 1.75
CA ALA A 13 6.81 6.79 1.51
C ALA A 13 8.30 7.13 1.39
N ILE A 14 9.08 6.68 2.38
CA ILE A 14 10.55 6.76 2.35
C ILE A 14 11.06 5.38 1.91
N THR A 15 11.73 5.33 0.75
CA THR A 15 12.26 4.08 0.19
C THR A 15 13.69 3.81 0.68
N GLY A 16 13.97 2.61 1.22
CA GLY A 16 15.26 2.18 1.79
C GLY A 16 15.29 0.71 2.26
N ASN A 17 16.30 0.29 3.03
CA ASN A 17 16.39 -1.11 3.54
C ASN A 17 15.25 -1.48 4.52
N HIS A 18 14.60 -0.47 5.08
CA HIS A 18 13.37 -0.57 5.84
C HIS A 18 12.44 0.46 5.21
N ASP A 19 11.67 0.04 4.20
CA ASP A 19 10.62 0.90 3.65
C ASP A 19 9.64 1.21 4.79
N VAL A 20 9.70 2.42 5.32
CA VAL A 20 8.77 2.92 6.33
C VAL A 20 7.77 3.80 5.63
N LEU A 21 6.51 3.40 5.71
CA LEU A 21 5.37 4.22 5.32
C LEU A 21 4.98 5.06 6.52
N GLU A 22 5.07 6.39 6.38
CA GLU A 22 4.65 7.33 7.41
C GLU A 22 3.31 7.95 6.97
N ALA A 23 2.39 8.09 7.94
CA ALA A 23 1.20 8.91 7.73
C ALA A 23 1.63 10.35 7.45
N ALA A 24 0.91 11.09 6.59
CA ALA A 24 1.20 12.52 6.45
C ALA A 24 1.10 13.21 7.80
N ALA A 25 1.94 14.23 7.98
CA ALA A 25 1.84 15.14 9.09
C ALA A 25 0.40 15.64 9.27
N GLY A 26 -0.19 15.34 10.43
CA GLY A 26 -1.55 15.76 10.79
C GLY A 26 -2.67 14.80 10.36
N VAL A 27 -2.39 13.71 9.64
CA VAL A 27 -3.37 12.67 9.34
C VAL A 27 -3.25 11.56 10.38
N PRO A 28 -4.32 11.21 11.11
CA PRO A 28 -4.30 10.06 12.01
C PRO A 28 -3.90 8.76 11.31
N ILE A 29 -3.17 7.90 12.03
CA ILE A 29 -2.71 6.61 11.49
C ILE A 29 -3.89 5.74 11.06
N HIS A 30 -4.99 5.72 11.82
CA HIS A 30 -6.18 4.95 11.44
C HIS A 30 -6.78 5.43 10.11
N GLU A 31 -6.94 6.75 9.90
CA GLU A 31 -7.41 7.30 8.62
C GLU A 31 -6.47 6.96 7.46
N SER A 32 -5.16 6.91 7.72
CA SER A 32 -4.17 6.50 6.72
C SER A 32 -4.30 5.00 6.37
N LEU A 33 -4.57 4.16 7.36
CA LEU A 33 -4.76 2.72 7.17
C LEU A 33 -6.11 2.41 6.50
N ASP A 34 -7.18 3.15 6.82
CA ASP A 34 -8.46 3.09 6.10
C ASP A 34 -8.24 3.42 4.62
N ALA A 35 -7.57 4.53 4.34
CA ALA A 35 -7.28 4.98 2.99
C ALA A 35 -6.36 4.01 2.21
N ALA A 36 -5.47 3.29 2.89
CA ALA A 36 -4.63 2.24 2.31
C ALA A 36 -5.44 0.97 2.01
N THR A 37 -6.36 0.61 2.91
CA THR A 37 -7.30 -0.51 2.77
C THR A 37 -8.15 -0.32 1.51
N ASP A 38 -8.84 0.82 1.39
CA ASP A 38 -9.71 1.14 0.25
C ASP A 38 -8.97 1.05 -1.09
N ARG A 39 -7.73 1.57 -1.14
CA ARG A 39 -6.91 1.55 -2.36
C ARG A 39 -6.47 0.14 -2.72
N LEU A 40 -6.05 -0.66 -1.75
CA LEU A 40 -5.63 -2.04 -2.00
C LEU A 40 -6.82 -2.93 -2.40
N GLU A 41 -7.99 -2.74 -1.80
CA GLU A 41 -9.22 -3.42 -2.20
C GLU A 41 -9.57 -3.11 -3.67
N ALA A 42 -9.48 -1.83 -4.08
CA ALA A 42 -9.71 -1.43 -5.47
C ALA A 42 -8.69 -2.07 -6.44
N VAL A 43 -7.41 -2.14 -6.06
CA VAL A 43 -6.36 -2.81 -6.84
C VAL A 43 -6.66 -4.30 -6.98
N ILE A 44 -7.05 -4.98 -5.89
CA ILE A 44 -7.42 -6.40 -5.92
C ILE A 44 -8.60 -6.63 -6.84
N ALA A 45 -9.63 -5.78 -6.78
CA ALA A 45 -10.78 -5.86 -7.69
C ALA A 45 -10.35 -5.74 -9.16
N ALA A 46 -9.53 -4.74 -9.51
CA ALA A 46 -9.03 -4.58 -10.87
C ALA A 46 -8.14 -5.75 -11.32
N LEU A 47 -7.33 -6.33 -10.42
CA LEU A 47 -6.51 -7.51 -10.72
C LEU A 47 -7.37 -8.74 -11.02
N ARG A 48 -8.51 -8.92 -10.33
CA ARG A 48 -9.46 -10.00 -10.65
C ARG A 48 -10.02 -9.88 -12.07
N GLU A 49 -10.27 -8.65 -12.53
CA GLU A 49 -10.69 -8.40 -13.90
C GLU A 49 -9.56 -8.73 -14.89
N LEU A 50 -8.33 -8.27 -14.63
CA LEU A 50 -7.16 -8.57 -15.47
C LEU A 50 -6.81 -10.06 -15.53
N MET A 51 -7.12 -10.83 -14.48
CA MET A 51 -6.97 -12.28 -14.50
C MET A 51 -7.88 -12.96 -15.53
N GLN A 52 -8.94 -12.30 -16.01
CA GLN A 52 -9.79 -12.80 -17.09
C GLN A 52 -9.20 -12.52 -18.49
N GLU A 53 -8.20 -11.65 -18.60
CA GLU A 53 -7.55 -11.31 -19.87
C GLU A 53 -6.44 -12.33 -20.21
N PRO A 54 -6.59 -13.16 -21.26
CA PRO A 54 -5.68 -14.25 -21.55
C PRO A 54 -4.23 -13.81 -21.78
N SER A 55 -4.03 -12.59 -22.29
CA SER A 55 -2.70 -12.07 -22.60
C SER A 55 -1.85 -11.75 -21.35
N VAL A 56 -2.47 -11.54 -20.18
CA VAL A 56 -1.77 -11.15 -18.94
C VAL A 56 -2.17 -11.95 -17.70
N THR A 57 -3.09 -12.91 -17.82
CA THR A 57 -3.67 -13.65 -16.69
C THR A 57 -2.65 -14.22 -15.70
N GLN A 58 -1.53 -14.79 -16.19
CA GLN A 58 -0.50 -15.37 -15.32
C GLN A 58 0.22 -14.29 -14.49
N LEU A 59 0.58 -13.16 -15.10
CA LEU A 59 1.24 -12.05 -14.39
C LEU A 59 0.25 -11.39 -13.42
N ALA A 60 -0.99 -11.17 -13.85
CA ALA A 60 -2.06 -10.62 -13.02
C ALA A 60 -2.33 -11.50 -11.79
N THR A 61 -2.30 -12.83 -11.95
CA THR A 61 -2.48 -13.78 -10.83
C THR A 61 -1.37 -13.67 -9.79
N LEU A 62 -0.11 -13.54 -10.22
CA LEU A 62 1.02 -13.35 -9.31
C LEU A 62 0.93 -12.02 -8.56
N THR A 63 0.62 -10.94 -9.28
CA THR A 63 0.43 -9.61 -8.68
C THR A 63 -0.76 -9.61 -7.72
N TYR A 64 -1.84 -10.33 -8.03
CA TYR A 64 -3.01 -10.49 -7.17
C TYR A 64 -2.63 -11.10 -5.81
N TYR A 65 -1.84 -12.18 -5.78
CA TYR A 65 -1.43 -12.79 -4.50
C TYR A 65 -0.53 -11.87 -3.67
N ALA A 66 0.36 -11.12 -4.32
CA ALA A 66 1.17 -10.12 -3.63
C ALA A 66 0.30 -9.00 -3.04
N ALA A 67 -0.68 -8.51 -3.80
CA ALA A 67 -1.62 -7.47 -3.35
C ALA A 67 -2.52 -7.96 -2.21
N GLU A 68 -3.05 -9.18 -2.27
CA GLU A 68 -3.81 -9.77 -1.15
C GLU A 68 -2.98 -9.92 0.12
N SER A 69 -1.72 -10.35 -0.01
CA SER A 69 -0.81 -10.46 1.14
C SER A 69 -0.53 -9.09 1.77
N ALA A 70 -0.35 -8.06 0.95
CA ALA A 70 -0.19 -6.68 1.41
C ALA A 70 -1.46 -6.17 2.11
N LEU A 71 -2.65 -6.41 1.56
CA LEU A 71 -3.91 -6.03 2.20
C LEU A 71 -4.10 -6.74 3.55
N ALA A 72 -3.79 -8.03 3.65
CA ALA A 72 -3.85 -8.76 4.90
C ALA A 72 -2.94 -8.15 5.98
N LEU A 73 -1.74 -7.69 5.60
CA LEU A 73 -0.84 -6.97 6.51
C LEU A 73 -1.43 -5.62 6.95
N VAL A 74 -2.04 -4.86 6.02
CA VAL A 74 -2.70 -3.59 6.36
C VAL A 74 -3.86 -3.81 7.33
N TYR A 75 -4.69 -4.84 7.13
CA TYR A 75 -5.74 -5.19 8.10
C TYR A 75 -5.17 -5.58 9.46
N ALA A 76 -4.08 -6.35 9.50
CA ALA A 76 -3.42 -6.72 10.75
C ALA A 76 -2.87 -5.48 11.48
N SER A 77 -2.26 -4.54 10.75
CA SER A 77 -1.82 -3.26 11.28
C SER A 77 -2.99 -2.42 11.78
N HIS A 78 -4.09 -2.34 11.02
CA HIS A 78 -5.29 -1.60 11.40
C HIS A 78 -5.92 -2.16 12.69
N ALA A 79 -5.99 -3.48 12.85
CA ALA A 79 -6.50 -4.11 14.06
C ALA A 79 -5.61 -3.88 15.29
N GLY A 80 -4.31 -3.63 15.09
CA GLY A 80 -3.34 -3.37 16.15
C GLY A 80 -3.24 -1.91 16.60
N VAL A 81 -3.90 -0.98 15.91
CA VAL A 81 -3.90 0.45 16.26
C VAL A 81 -5.14 0.78 17.09
N ASP A 82 -4.93 1.30 18.30
CA ASP A 82 -6.02 1.86 19.11
C ASP A 82 -6.55 3.14 18.42
N PRO A 83 -7.85 3.23 18.06
CA PRO A 83 -8.43 4.41 17.43
C PRO A 83 -8.24 5.70 18.24
N ALA A 84 -8.06 5.58 19.56
CA ALA A 84 -7.84 6.69 20.47
C ALA A 84 -6.36 7.13 20.57
N GLN A 85 -5.42 6.30 20.12
CA GLN A 85 -4.01 6.64 20.00
C GLN A 85 -3.75 7.22 18.61
N GLY A 86 -4.14 8.48 18.41
CA GLY A 86 -3.64 9.28 17.29
C GLY A 86 -2.11 9.24 17.31
N GLY A 87 -1.51 8.81 16.19
CA GLY A 87 -0.09 8.52 16.07
C GLY A 87 0.79 9.54 16.76
N ALA A 88 1.51 9.10 17.80
CA ALA A 88 2.63 9.86 18.31
C ALA A 88 3.71 9.83 17.22
N ALA A 89 4.05 11.04 16.74
CA ALA A 89 5.12 11.31 15.80
C ALA A 89 6.49 10.81 16.29
#